data_AF-Q3ST53-F1
#
_entry.id   AF-Q3ST53-F1
#
_cell.length_a   1.000
_cell.length_b   1.000
_cell.length_c   1.000
_cell.angle_alpha   90.00
_cell.angle_beta   90.00
_cell.angle_gamma   90.00
#
_symmetry.space_group_name_H-M   'P 1'
#
loop_
_entity.id
_entity.type
_entity.pdbx_description
1 polymer ?
#
loop_
_entity_poly.entity_id
_entity_poly.type
_entity_poly.pdbx_seq_one_letter_code
_entity_poly.pdbx_strand_id
1 'polypeptide(L)' 'MSLSNVDEFQRYLFEYKFDGAEWGVEIKAASPNEALERLKAISWAKYKGEIYATVPVASARTSRTLARLRAAVGLG' A
#
# COMPACT_ATOMS: atom_id res chain seq x y z
N MET A 1 11.64 -19.49 -16.09
CA MET A 1 10.69 -18.42 -15.70
C MET A 1 10.91 -18.10 -14.23
N SER A 2 11.52 -16.95 -13.92
CA SER A 2 11.73 -16.51 -12.53
C SER A 2 10.41 -16.01 -11.93
N LEU A 3 10.04 -16.55 -10.76
CA LEU A 3 8.91 -16.07 -9.95
C LEU A 3 9.39 -14.98 -8.99
N SER A 4 9.65 -13.78 -9.50
CA SER A 4 10.02 -12.63 -8.68
C SER A 4 9.25 -11.41 -9.16
N ASN A 5 8.04 -11.23 -8.63
CA ASN A 5 7.27 -9.99 -8.78
C ASN A 5 6.42 -9.74 -7.52
N VAL A 6 7.07 -9.91 -6.36
CA VAL A 6 6.53 -9.56 -5.05
C VAL A 6 7.54 -8.58 -4.46
N ASP A 7 7.12 -7.33 -4.30
CA ASP A 7 7.85 -6.17 -3.74
C ASP A 7 8.93 -5.49 -4.61
N GLU A 8 8.54 -4.87 -5.73
CA GLU A 8 9.39 -3.81 -6.33
C GLU A 8 9.36 -2.49 -5.54
N PHE A 9 8.47 -2.34 -4.55
CA PHE A 9 8.32 -1.11 -3.75
C PHE A 9 8.57 -1.38 -2.27
N GLN A 10 9.52 -0.67 -1.69
CA GLN A 10 9.82 -0.68 -0.25
C GLN A 10 9.17 0.53 0.44
N ARG A 11 8.90 0.41 1.74
CA ARG A 11 8.48 1.53 2.60
C ARG A 11 9.72 2.23 3.16
N TYR A 12 9.84 3.53 2.89
CA TYR A 12 10.88 4.41 3.42
C TYR A 12 10.25 5.37 4.43
N LEU A 13 10.81 5.42 5.65
CA LEU A 13 10.36 6.29 6.74
C LEU A 13 11.13 7.61 6.72
N PHE A 14 10.41 8.71 6.90
CA PHE A 14 10.96 10.05 7.09
C PHE A 14 10.40 10.66 8.36
N GLU A 15 11.23 11.42 9.08
CA GLU A 15 10.83 12.11 10.30
C GLU A 15 10.76 13.62 10.06
N TYR A 16 9.81 14.29 10.72
CA TYR A 16 9.68 15.74 10.69
C TYR A 16 9.16 16.27 12.02
N LYS A 17 9.42 17.56 12.29
CA LYS A 17 8.97 18.24 13.51
C LYS A 17 7.76 19.12 13.21
N PHE A 18 6.72 18.99 14.02
CA PHE A 18 5.54 19.84 13.95
C PHE A 18 4.90 19.95 15.34
N ASP A 19 4.59 21.18 15.75
CA ASP A 19 3.98 21.50 17.04
C ASP A 19 4.72 20.94 18.27
N GLY A 20 6.06 21.06 18.25
CA GLY A 20 6.90 20.57 19.35
C GLY A 20 7.04 19.04 19.43
N ALA A 21 6.42 18.28 18.52
CA ALA A 21 6.51 16.83 18.43
C ALA A 21 7.26 16.36 17.18
N GLU A 22 7.81 15.14 17.25
CA GLU A 22 8.41 14.43 16.12
C GLU A 22 7.40 13.42 15.54
N TRP A 23 7.25 13.44 14.22
CA TRP A 23 6.28 12.65 13.48
C TRP A 23 6.97 11.85 12.38
N GLY A 24 6.46 10.65 12.12
CA GLY A 24 6.89 9.81 11.01
C GLY A 24 5.92 9.87 9.83
N VAL A 25 6.44 9.91 8.61
CA VAL A 25 5.69 9.69 7.37
C VAL A 25 6.38 8.62 6.54
N GLU A 26 5.59 7.69 6.02
CA GLU A 26 6.10 6.62 5.17
C GLU A 26 5.75 6.86 3.71
N ILE A 27 6.74 6.59 2.84
CA ILE A 27 6.58 6.66 1.40
C ILE A 27 6.94 5.30 0.81
N LYS A 28 6.02 4.74 0.03
CA LYS A 28 6.33 3.57 -0.81
C LYS A 28 7.02 4.04 -2.08
N ALA A 29 8.20 3.49 -2.38
CA ALA A 29 8.98 3.81 -3.57
C ALA A 29 9.85 2.60 -3.98
N ALA A 30 10.34 2.56 -5.22
CA ALA A 30 11.22 1.49 -5.71
C ALA A 30 12.69 1.72 -5.30
N SER A 31 13.03 2.92 -4.84
CA SER A 31 14.37 3.24 -4.34
C SER A 31 14.31 4.37 -3.31
N PRO A 32 15.38 4.55 -2.49
CA PRO A 32 15.47 5.68 -1.57
C PRO A 32 15.42 7.04 -2.29
N ASN A 33 16.02 7.12 -3.48
CA ASN A 33 16.06 8.36 -4.27
C ASN A 33 14.66 8.74 -4.77
N GLU A 34 13.88 7.78 -5.26
CA GLU A 34 12.49 8.03 -5.64
C GLU A 34 11.64 8.42 -4.42
N ALA A 35 11.87 7.81 -3.25
CA ALA A 35 11.18 8.20 -2.02
C ALA A 35 11.44 9.66 -1.65
N LEU A 36 12.68 10.13 -1.78
CA LEU A 36 13.06 11.53 -1.57
C LEU A 36 12.37 12.48 -2.56
N GLU A 37 12.31 12.13 -3.84
CA GLU A 37 11.61 12.94 -4.85
C GLU A 37 10.09 13.00 -4.55
N ARG A 38 9.48 11.89 -4.13
CA ARG A 38 8.08 11.85 -3.68
C ARG A 38 7.86 12.68 -2.41
N LEU A 39 8.80 12.70 -1.47
CA LEU A 39 8.72 13.52 -0.26
C LEU A 39 8.69 15.01 -0.61
N LYS A 40 9.51 15.46 -1.57
CA LYS A 40 9.47 16.84 -2.06
C LYS A 40 8.08 17.15 -2.65
N ALA A 41 7.53 16.22 -3.41
CA ALA A 41 6.22 16.35 -4.05
C ALA A 41 5.05 16.47 -3.06
N ILE A 42 5.17 15.91 -1.85
CA ILE A 42 4.13 15.95 -0.80
C ILE A 42 3.73 17.38 -0.41
N SER A 43 4.65 18.34 -0.49
CA SER A 43 4.34 19.75 -0.18
C SER A 43 3.24 20.36 -1.07
N TRP A 44 3.00 19.79 -2.26
CA TRP A 44 1.93 20.20 -3.18
C TRP A 44 0.72 19.27 -3.16
N ALA A 45 0.67 18.32 -2.22
CA ALA A 45 -0.47 17.40 -2.09
C ALA A 45 -1.75 18.17 -1.74
N LYS A 46 -2.88 17.71 -2.27
CA LYS A 46 -4.20 18.26 -1.97
C LYS A 46 -4.90 17.38 -0.95
N TYR A 47 -5.50 17.98 0.07
CA TYR A 47 -6.41 17.26 0.96
C TYR A 47 -7.60 16.72 0.16
N LYS A 48 -7.87 15.42 0.29
CA LYS A 48 -8.93 14.70 -0.44
C LYS A 48 -10.01 14.11 0.46
N GLY A 49 -9.97 14.40 1.77
CA GLY A 49 -10.83 13.79 2.76
C GLY A 49 -10.10 12.76 3.62
N GLU A 50 -10.86 12.09 4.47
CA GLU A 50 -10.36 11.07 5.40
C GLU A 50 -10.42 9.66 4.78
N ILE A 51 -9.45 8.82 5.13
CA ILE A 51 -9.51 7.39 4.80
C ILE A 51 -10.52 6.74 5.74
N TYR A 52 -11.74 6.53 5.25
CA TYR A 52 -12.80 5.87 6.03
C TYR A 52 -12.61 4.34 6.12
N ALA A 53 -12.15 3.72 5.03
CA ALA A 53 -11.93 2.28 4.97
C ALA A 53 -10.81 1.92 4.00
N THR A 54 -10.05 0.88 4.34
CA THR A 54 -9.05 0.25 3.48
C THR A 54 -9.59 -1.11 3.04
N VAL A 55 -9.91 -1.26 1.75
CA VAL A 55 -10.42 -2.53 1.21
C VAL A 55 -9.26 -3.33 0.61
N PRO A 56 -8.90 -4.49 1.18
CA PRO A 56 -7.89 -5.35 0.58
C PRO A 56 -8.45 -6.02 -0.67
N VAL A 57 -7.86 -5.74 -1.84
CA VAL A 57 -8.21 -6.42 -3.08
C VAL A 57 -7.48 -7.77 -3.14
N ALA A 58 -8.22 -8.87 -2.97
CA ALA A 58 -7.66 -10.20 -3.17
C ALA A 58 -7.33 -10.40 -4.65
N SER A 59 -6.11 -10.83 -4.96
CA SER A 59 -5.72 -11.13 -6.35
C SER A 59 -6.62 -12.25 -6.90
N ALA A 60 -7.01 -12.15 -8.18
CA ALA A 60 -8.03 -13.00 -8.81
C ALA A 60 -7.77 -14.52 -8.70
N ARG A 61 -6.56 -14.95 -8.33
CA ARG A 61 -6.17 -16.36 -8.19
C ARG A 61 -6.77 -17.03 -6.96
N THR A 62 -6.93 -16.32 -5.84
CA THR A 62 -7.52 -16.88 -4.60
C THR A 62 -9.05 -16.79 -4.58
N SER A 63 -9.62 -15.84 -5.31
CA SER A 63 -11.08 -15.71 -5.44
C SER A 63 -11.72 -16.91 -6.15
N ARG A 64 -11.05 -17.48 -7.16
CA ARG A 64 -11.55 -18.64 -7.92
C ARG A 64 -11.53 -19.94 -7.12
N THR A 65 -10.55 -20.12 -6.24
CA THR A 65 -10.48 -21.30 -5.35
C THR A 65 -11.51 -21.22 -4.24
N LEU A 66 -11.73 -20.04 -3.64
CA LEU A 66 -12.80 -19.84 -2.65
C LEU A 66 -14.20 -20.00 -3.27
N ALA A 67 -14.43 -19.49 -4.48
CA ALA A 67 -15.69 -19.70 -5.20
C ALA A 67 -15.94 -21.19 -5.53
N ARG A 68 -14.89 -21.94 -5.91
CA ARG A 68 -14.99 -23.38 -6.18
C ARG A 68 -15.19 -24.21 -4.91
N LEU A 69 -14.57 -23.82 -3.80
CA LEU A 69 -14.79 -24.46 -2.50
C LEU A 69 -16.22 -24.21 -1.99
N ARG A 70 -16.76 -22.99 -2.14
CA ARG A 70 -18.18 -22.71 -1.83
C ARG A 70 -19.13 -23.54 -2.68
N ALA A 71 -18.87 -23.66 -3.98
CA ALA A 71 -19.68 -24.49 -4.88
C ALA A 71 -19.58 -26.00 -4.57
N ALA A 72 -18.43 -26.47 -4.05
CA ALA A 72 -18.22 -27.88 -3.71
C ALA A 72 -18.79 -28.29 -2.34
N VAL A 73 -18.98 -27.33 -1.41
CA VAL A 73 -19.47 -27.60 -0.04
C VAL A 73 -20.99 -27.41 0.09
N GLY A 74 -21.70 -26.99 -0.95
CA GLY A 74 -23.17 -27.05 -1.00
C GLY A 74 -23.89 -26.21 0.06
N LEU A 75 -23.29 -25.13 0.54
CA LEU A 75 -23.97 -24.13 1.38
C LEU A 75 -24.74 -23.17 0.46
N GLY A 76 -25.88 -23.66 -0.04
CA GLY A 76 -27.00 -22.86 -0.53
C GLY A 76 -28.08 -22.74 0.55
#